data_AF-X1JU11-F1
#
_entry.id   AF-X1JU11-F1
#
_cell.length_a   1.000
_cell.length_b   1.000
_cell.length_c   1.000
_cell.angle_alpha   90.00
_cell.angle_beta   90.00
_cell.angle_gamma   90.00
#
_symmetry.space_group_name_H-M   'P 1'
#
loop_
_entity.id
_entity.type
_entity.pdbx_description
1 polymer ?
#
loop_
_entity_poly.entity_id
_entity_poly.type
_entity_poly.pdbx_seq_one_letter_code
_entity_poly.pdbx_strand_id
1 'polypeptide(L)'
;MRGGICVCNLECEPDLLGRLGYAENETISWLSPLKEDEFAEYRDTQFIELLGAKTEKPLENFWPSRGPQWDALARSNTGRLFMVEAKSHIPELISSLRAENEDSIRLIHESLKETKKYLNSSDEADWSRRFYQYTNRLAHLYFLRVLNKLPAY
;
A
#
# COMPACT_ATOMS: atom_id res chain seq x y z
N MET A 1 39.79 32.62 -17.02
CA MET A 1 40.02 31.97 -18.33
C MET A 1 38.98 30.87 -18.50
N ARG A 2 38.45 30.77 -19.71
CA ARG A 2 37.40 29.84 -20.11
C ARG A 2 37.88 28.39 -20.01
N GLY A 3 36.98 27.51 -19.61
CA GLY A 3 37.15 26.06 -19.67
C GLY A 3 35.82 25.39 -19.37
N GLY A 4 34.87 25.51 -20.30
CA GLY A 4 33.61 24.77 -20.24
C GLY A 4 33.78 23.37 -20.82
N ILE A 5 33.05 22.41 -20.25
CA ILE A 5 32.53 21.25 -20.95
C ILE A 5 31.08 21.08 -20.46
N CYS A 6 30.12 21.35 -21.36
CA CYS A 6 28.70 21.01 -21.19
C CYS A 6 28.46 19.60 -21.74
N VAL A 7 28.00 18.67 -20.91
CA VAL A 7 27.05 17.57 -21.21
C VAL A 7 26.64 17.00 -19.83
N CYS A 8 25.42 17.02 -19.30
CA CYS A 8 24.07 16.94 -19.84
C CYS A 8 23.15 17.94 -19.11
N ASN A 9 22.22 18.58 -19.82
CA ASN A 9 21.14 19.39 -19.23
C ASN A 9 20.09 18.49 -18.55
N LEU A 10 20.42 17.93 -17.39
CA LEU A 10 19.41 17.62 -16.39
C LEU A 10 19.58 18.70 -15.34
N GLU A 11 18.70 19.70 -15.37
CA GLU A 11 18.46 20.52 -14.18
C GLU A 11 18.11 19.53 -13.07
N CYS A 12 19.03 19.36 -12.11
CA CYS A 12 18.79 18.54 -10.93
C CYS A 12 17.72 19.30 -10.14
N GLU A 13 16.46 18.90 -10.30
CA GLU A 13 15.31 19.57 -9.71
C GLU A 13 15.49 19.59 -8.17
N PRO A 14 15.72 20.76 -7.54
CA PRO A 14 16.31 20.79 -6.20
C PRO A 14 15.35 20.45 -5.06
N ASP A 15 14.09 20.07 -5.33
CA ASP A 15 13.10 19.82 -4.28
C ASP A 15 12.05 18.75 -4.64
N LEU A 16 12.52 17.55 -5.01
CA LEU A 16 11.61 16.41 -5.21
C LEU A 16 10.80 16.09 -3.92
N LEU A 17 11.41 16.26 -2.75
CA LEU A 17 10.79 15.96 -1.47
C LEU A 17 9.64 16.91 -1.14
N GLY A 18 9.83 18.22 -1.29
CA GLY A 18 8.77 19.21 -1.10
C GLY A 18 7.62 19.03 -2.10
N ARG A 19 7.92 18.66 -3.35
CA ARG A 19 6.88 18.33 -4.35
C ARG A 19 6.06 17.09 -3.99
N LEU A 20 6.67 16.13 -3.31
CA LEU A 20 5.99 14.95 -2.77
C LEU A 20 5.34 15.24 -1.40
N GLY A 21 5.42 16.48 -0.93
CA GLY A 21 4.85 16.94 0.34
C GLY A 21 5.61 16.47 1.57
N TYR A 22 6.85 16.02 1.44
CA TYR A 22 7.69 15.64 2.58
C TYR A 22 8.23 16.88 3.28
N ALA A 23 8.24 16.82 4.62
CA ALA A 23 8.93 17.85 5.39
C ALA A 23 10.46 17.67 5.23
N GLU A 24 11.22 18.76 5.24
CA GLU A 24 12.70 18.71 5.13
C GLU A 24 13.37 17.82 6.20
N ASN A 25 12.71 17.64 7.35
CA ASN A 25 13.17 16.80 8.46
C ASN A 25 12.35 15.52 8.65
N GLU A 26 11.63 15.08 7.61
CA GLU A 26 10.87 13.85 7.67
C GLU A 26 11.79 12.63 7.66
N THR A 27 11.64 11.78 8.66
CA THR A 27 12.39 10.53 8.79
C THR A 27 11.42 9.36 8.75
N ILE A 28 11.84 8.27 8.09
CA ILE A 28 11.06 7.02 7.98
C ILE A 28 11.72 5.97 8.86
N SER A 29 10.94 5.41 9.79
CA SER A 29 11.31 4.27 10.62
C SER A 29 10.69 3.00 10.04
N TRP A 30 11.54 2.06 9.61
CA TRP A 30 11.12 0.74 9.15
C TRP A 30 10.75 -0.14 10.34
N LEU A 31 9.57 -0.75 10.27
CA LEU A 31 8.96 -1.58 11.32
C LEU A 31 8.98 -3.06 10.95
N SER A 32 8.97 -3.36 9.66
CA SER A 32 9.18 -4.68 9.09
C SER A 32 9.78 -4.49 7.68
N PRO A 33 10.65 -5.41 7.21
CA PRO A 33 11.09 -6.61 7.92
C PRO A 33 12.25 -6.33 8.89
N LEU A 34 12.30 -7.00 10.05
CA LEU A 34 13.37 -6.85 11.03
C LEU A 34 14.14 -8.17 11.20
N LYS A 35 15.44 -8.10 11.48
CA LYS A 35 16.22 -9.33 11.71
C LYS A 35 15.74 -10.10 12.94
N GLU A 36 15.28 -9.36 13.96
CA GLU A 36 14.87 -9.89 15.27
C GLU A 36 13.54 -10.66 15.22
N ASP A 37 12.70 -10.40 14.20
CA ASP A 37 11.46 -11.13 13.93
C ASP A 37 11.59 -12.10 12.75
N GLU A 38 12.82 -12.45 12.38
CA GLU A 38 13.13 -13.34 11.24
C GLU A 38 12.58 -12.83 9.90
N PHE A 39 12.51 -11.50 9.73
CA PHE A 39 11.97 -10.84 8.55
C PHE A 39 10.48 -11.16 8.33
N ALA A 40 9.68 -11.07 9.38
CA ALA A 40 8.27 -11.44 9.35
C ALA A 40 7.45 -10.54 8.40
N GLU A 41 6.57 -11.18 7.62
CA GLU A 41 5.56 -10.53 6.77
C GLU A 41 4.19 -10.51 7.48
N TYR A 42 3.71 -9.30 7.78
CA TYR A 42 2.51 -9.09 8.58
C TYR A 42 1.25 -8.99 7.72
N ARG A 43 0.11 -9.43 8.27
CA ARG A 43 -1.22 -9.38 7.64
C ARG A 43 -2.33 -9.09 8.66
N ASP A 44 -3.54 -8.89 8.17
CA ASP A 44 -4.77 -8.70 8.97
C ASP A 44 -4.57 -7.63 10.07
N THR A 45 -5.06 -7.86 11.29
CA THR A 45 -4.93 -6.90 12.39
C THR A 45 -3.46 -6.64 12.77
N GLN A 46 -2.56 -7.61 12.58
CA GLN A 46 -1.17 -7.50 13.03
C GLN A 46 -0.39 -6.41 12.29
N PHE A 47 -0.65 -6.18 10.99
CA PHE A 47 0.04 -5.09 10.27
C PHE A 47 -0.48 -3.72 10.71
N ILE A 48 -1.77 -3.61 11.04
CA ILE A 48 -2.39 -2.38 11.55
C ILE A 48 -1.81 -2.05 12.93
N GLU A 49 -1.70 -3.06 13.80
CA GLU A 49 -1.07 -2.95 15.11
C GLU A 49 0.39 -2.53 15.00
N LEU A 50 1.16 -3.15 14.10
CA LEU A 50 2.57 -2.81 13.90
C LEU A 50 2.74 -1.36 13.44
N LEU A 51 1.91 -0.89 12.50
CA LEU A 51 1.88 0.51 12.07
C LEU A 51 1.47 1.49 13.21
N GLY A 52 0.93 0.98 14.32
CA GLY A 52 0.36 1.78 15.40
C GLY A 52 -0.88 2.57 14.95
N ALA A 53 -1.59 2.05 13.95
CA ALA A 53 -2.76 2.68 13.37
C ALA A 53 -3.99 2.44 14.25
N LYS A 54 -4.78 3.50 14.49
CA LYS A 54 -6.07 3.40 15.18
C LYS A 54 -7.18 3.52 14.16
N THR A 55 -7.87 2.41 13.90
CA THR A 55 -8.97 2.35 12.95
C THR A 55 -10.31 2.56 13.66
N GLU A 56 -11.10 3.53 13.19
CA GLU A 56 -12.49 3.70 13.65
C GLU A 56 -13.41 2.60 13.11
N LYS A 57 -13.16 2.15 11.88
CA LYS A 57 -13.85 1.02 11.26
C LYS A 57 -12.96 -0.21 11.33
N PRO A 58 -13.45 -1.32 11.89
CA PRO A 58 -12.64 -2.52 12.05
C PRO A 58 -12.43 -3.23 10.70
N LEU A 59 -11.29 -3.91 10.54
CA LEU A 59 -10.89 -4.51 9.27
C LEU A 59 -11.85 -5.63 8.84
N GLU A 60 -12.35 -6.43 9.78
CA GLU A 60 -13.26 -7.55 9.51
C GLU A 60 -14.59 -7.12 8.87
N ASN A 61 -14.98 -5.85 9.02
CA ASN A 61 -16.16 -5.29 8.34
C ASN A 61 -15.88 -4.90 6.88
N PHE A 62 -14.62 -4.91 6.45
CA PHE A 62 -14.19 -4.51 5.12
C PHE A 62 -13.42 -5.62 4.39
N TRP A 63 -12.71 -6.50 5.07
CA TRP A 63 -11.96 -7.57 4.43
C TRP A 63 -11.98 -8.83 5.30
N PRO A 64 -12.15 -10.04 4.72
CA PRO A 64 -12.12 -11.26 5.50
C PRO A 64 -10.71 -11.53 6.04
N SER A 65 -10.63 -12.40 7.05
CA SER A 65 -9.35 -12.87 7.57
C SER A 65 -8.50 -13.55 6.49
N ARG A 66 -7.19 -13.57 6.70
CA ARG A 66 -6.20 -14.01 5.71
C ARG A 66 -6.17 -13.06 4.50
N GLY A 67 -6.18 -11.77 4.77
CA GLY A 67 -5.93 -10.69 3.82
C GLY A 67 -4.47 -10.61 3.35
N PRO A 68 -4.07 -9.55 2.63
CA PRO A 68 -2.73 -9.36 2.12
C PRO A 68 -1.64 -9.46 3.20
N GLN A 69 -0.51 -10.06 2.83
CA GLN A 69 0.76 -9.92 3.52
C GLN A 69 1.56 -8.77 2.92
N TRP A 70 2.31 -8.06 3.75
CA TRP A 70 3.13 -6.91 3.36
C TRP A 70 4.62 -7.26 3.48
N ASP A 71 5.37 -6.96 2.43
CA ASP A 71 6.83 -7.19 2.38
C ASP A 71 7.59 -6.21 3.30
N ALA A 72 7.08 -4.99 3.45
CA ALA A 72 7.61 -4.03 4.41
C ALA A 72 6.55 -3.06 4.92
N LEU A 73 6.78 -2.58 6.15
CA LEU A 73 5.93 -1.62 6.85
C LEU A 73 6.81 -0.55 7.45
N ALA A 74 6.40 0.72 7.33
CA ALA A 74 7.14 1.82 7.91
C ALA A 74 6.23 2.94 8.40
N ARG A 75 6.79 3.79 9.24
CA ARG A 75 6.12 4.98 9.76
C ARG A 75 7.05 6.19 9.73
N SER A 76 6.54 7.35 9.34
CA SER A 76 7.30 8.59 9.47
C SER A 76 7.13 9.24 10.85
N ASN A 77 8.09 10.08 11.23
CA ASN A 77 7.99 10.95 12.41
C ASN A 77 6.82 11.94 12.33
N THR A 78 6.31 12.25 11.13
CA THR A 78 5.11 13.07 10.91
C THR A 78 3.81 12.28 10.98
N GLY A 79 3.88 10.96 11.17
CA GLY A 79 2.73 10.07 11.36
C GLY A 79 2.23 9.39 10.09
N ARG A 80 2.92 9.52 8.94
CA ARG A 80 2.60 8.78 7.72
C ARG A 80 2.83 7.29 7.92
N LEU A 81 1.99 6.49 7.28
CA LEU A 81 2.04 5.03 7.33
C LEU A 81 2.36 4.52 5.93
N PHE A 82 3.32 3.61 5.81
CA PHE A 82 3.74 3.05 4.52
C PHE A 82 3.54 1.54 4.52
N MET A 83 2.90 1.04 3.46
CA MET A 83 2.69 -0.37 3.20
C MET A 83 3.31 -0.73 1.85
N VAL A 84 4.29 -1.63 1.86
CA VAL A 84 5.09 -1.91 0.67
C VAL A 84 4.83 -3.34 0.19
N GLU A 85 4.64 -3.45 -1.11
CA GLU A 85 4.69 -4.70 -1.88
C GLU A 85 5.90 -4.66 -2.81
N ALA A 86 6.75 -5.67 -2.76
CA ALA A 86 7.88 -5.87 -3.64
C ALA A 86 7.61 -7.06 -4.57
N LYS A 87 7.78 -6.83 -5.88
CA LYS A 87 7.66 -7.87 -6.91
C LYS A 87 8.85 -7.79 -7.85
N SER A 88 9.54 -8.91 -8.04
CA SER A 88 10.72 -8.97 -8.92
C SER A 88 10.37 -9.41 -10.33
N HIS A 89 9.23 -10.09 -10.54
CA HIS A 89 8.78 -10.50 -11.86
C HIS A 89 7.28 -10.27 -12.12
N ILE A 90 6.96 -9.82 -13.35
CA ILE A 90 5.58 -9.53 -13.80
C ILE A 90 4.60 -10.72 -13.59
N PRO A 91 4.99 -12.00 -13.82
CA PRO A 91 4.08 -13.11 -13.61
C PRO A 91 3.55 -13.25 -12.17
N GLU A 92 4.27 -12.74 -11.17
CA GLU A 92 3.82 -12.75 -9.77
C GLU A 92 2.61 -11.84 -9.52
N LEU A 93 2.39 -10.85 -10.40
CA LEU A 93 1.19 -10.02 -10.37
C LEU A 93 -0.02 -10.78 -10.90
N ILE A 94 0.20 -11.81 -11.75
CA ILE A 94 -0.87 -12.60 -12.36
C ILE A 94 -1.50 -13.49 -11.29
N SER A 95 -2.63 -13.03 -10.76
CA SER A 95 -3.25 -13.61 -9.58
C SER A 95 -4.77 -13.47 -9.63
N SER A 96 -5.46 -14.43 -9.02
CA SER A 96 -6.92 -14.43 -8.89
C SER A 96 -7.30 -14.73 -7.45
N LEU A 97 -8.51 -14.31 -7.07
CA LEU A 97 -9.14 -14.68 -5.82
C LEU A 97 -9.13 -16.21 -5.64
N ARG A 98 -8.78 -16.66 -4.44
CA ARG A 98 -8.76 -18.08 -4.04
C ARG A 98 -9.62 -18.38 -2.81
N ALA A 99 -10.41 -17.42 -2.35
CA ALA A 99 -11.33 -17.67 -1.24
C ALA A 99 -12.42 -18.68 -1.69
N GLU A 100 -12.78 -19.59 -0.79
CA GLU A 100 -13.80 -20.62 -1.04
C GLU A 100 -15.10 -20.37 -0.26
N ASN A 101 -15.01 -19.62 0.84
CA ASN A 101 -16.17 -19.26 1.64
C ASN A 101 -16.98 -18.15 0.96
N GLU A 102 -18.29 -18.38 0.79
CA GLU A 102 -19.19 -17.47 0.07
C GLU A 102 -19.29 -16.09 0.71
N ASP A 103 -19.30 -15.99 2.04
CA ASP A 103 -19.35 -14.71 2.75
C ASP A 103 -18.05 -13.92 2.54
N SER A 104 -16.89 -14.60 2.61
CA SER A 104 -15.59 -13.99 2.32
C SER A 104 -15.52 -13.50 0.87
N ILE A 105 -16.00 -14.30 -0.09
CA ILE A 105 -16.04 -13.92 -1.52
C ILE A 105 -16.92 -12.68 -1.70
N ARG A 106 -18.12 -12.67 -1.10
CA ARG A 106 -19.04 -11.52 -1.17
C ARG A 106 -18.40 -10.26 -0.61
N LEU A 107 -17.82 -10.33 0.58
CA LEU A 107 -17.16 -9.19 1.23
C LEU A 107 -16.00 -8.66 0.38
N ILE A 108 -15.15 -9.53 -0.18
CA ILE A 108 -14.06 -9.12 -1.07
C ILE A 108 -14.59 -8.38 -2.30
N HIS A 109 -15.63 -8.90 -2.94
CA HIS A 109 -16.23 -8.26 -4.11
C HIS A 109 -16.84 -6.89 -3.79
N GLU A 110 -17.53 -6.76 -2.65
CA GLU A 110 -18.10 -5.49 -2.19
C GLU A 110 -16.99 -4.45 -1.96
N SER A 111 -15.92 -4.84 -1.27
CA SER A 111 -14.79 -3.97 -0.96
C SER A 111 -13.98 -3.55 -2.17
N LEU A 112 -13.75 -4.46 -3.11
CA LEU A 112 -13.12 -4.14 -4.39
C LEU A 112 -13.99 -3.19 -5.22
N LYS A 113 -15.31 -3.41 -5.27
CA LYS A 113 -16.25 -2.55 -5.98
C LYS A 113 -16.30 -1.15 -5.39
N GLU A 114 -16.32 -1.04 -4.06
CA GLU A 114 -16.27 0.24 -3.35
C GLU A 114 -14.96 0.98 -3.65
N THR A 115 -13.82 0.29 -3.56
CA THR A 115 -12.49 0.83 -3.87
C THR A 115 -12.41 1.32 -5.32
N LYS A 116 -12.89 0.52 -6.27
CA LYS A 116 -12.91 0.85 -7.70
C LYS A 116 -13.75 2.10 -7.98
N LYS A 117 -14.91 2.21 -7.32
CA LYS A 117 -15.78 3.39 -7.39
C LYS A 117 -15.08 4.63 -6.82
N TYR A 118 -14.40 4.52 -5.68
CA TYR A 118 -13.64 5.63 -5.10
C TYR A 118 -12.53 6.13 -6.03
N LEU A 119 -11.82 5.20 -6.68
CA LEU A 119 -10.78 5.52 -7.66
C LEU A 119 -11.32 6.01 -9.01
N ASN A 120 -12.64 6.16 -9.16
CA ASN A 120 -13.32 6.55 -10.40
C ASN A 120 -12.86 5.73 -11.62
N SER A 121 -12.57 4.44 -11.41
CA SER A 121 -12.13 3.55 -12.47
C SER A 121 -13.34 3.09 -13.29
N SER A 122 -13.41 3.54 -14.54
CA SER A 122 -14.44 3.14 -15.52
C SER A 122 -14.09 1.83 -16.24
N ASP A 123 -13.06 1.12 -15.78
CA ASP A 123 -12.63 -0.11 -16.40
C ASP A 123 -13.65 -1.23 -16.15
N GLU A 124 -13.80 -2.17 -17.09
CA GLU A 124 -14.77 -3.28 -16.97
C GLU A 124 -14.12 -4.55 -16.39
N ALA A 125 -12.81 -4.54 -16.09
CA ALA A 125 -12.14 -5.72 -15.58
C ALA A 125 -12.64 -6.08 -14.18
N ASP A 126 -12.79 -7.39 -13.98
CA ASP A 126 -13.06 -7.98 -12.67
C ASP A 126 -11.80 -7.92 -11.82
N TRP A 127 -11.80 -7.02 -10.83
CA TRP A 127 -10.67 -6.82 -9.91
C TRP A 127 -10.38 -8.03 -9.01
N SER A 128 -11.28 -9.03 -8.96
CA SER A 128 -10.99 -10.30 -8.28
C SER A 128 -10.20 -11.29 -9.16
N ARG A 129 -9.92 -10.94 -10.42
CA ARG A 129 -9.24 -11.80 -11.41
C ARG A 129 -7.98 -11.14 -11.97
N ARG A 130 -7.07 -11.98 -12.45
CA ARG A 130 -5.84 -11.64 -13.22
C ARG A 130 -4.82 -10.73 -12.53
N PHE A 131 -5.21 -9.77 -11.71
CA PHE A 131 -4.34 -8.87 -10.92
C PHE A 131 -4.86 -8.72 -9.48
N TYR A 132 -5.44 -9.78 -8.92
CA TYR A 132 -6.10 -9.74 -7.62
C TYR A 132 -5.18 -9.29 -6.47
N GLN A 133 -3.91 -9.67 -6.48
CA GLN A 133 -2.96 -9.18 -5.48
C GLN A 133 -2.84 -7.66 -5.55
N TYR A 134 -2.61 -7.09 -6.73
CA TYR A 134 -2.52 -5.64 -6.89
C TYR A 134 -3.79 -4.91 -6.40
N THR A 135 -4.97 -5.37 -6.80
CA THR A 135 -6.25 -4.73 -6.43
C THR A 135 -6.58 -4.89 -4.95
N ASN A 136 -6.14 -5.98 -4.30
CA ASN A 136 -6.32 -6.14 -2.86
C ASN A 136 -5.42 -5.18 -2.05
N ARG A 137 -4.20 -4.86 -2.53
CA ARG A 137 -3.33 -3.83 -1.92
C ARG A 137 -4.00 -2.45 -2.03
N LEU A 138 -4.59 -2.14 -3.20
CA LEU A 138 -5.37 -0.90 -3.37
C LEU A 138 -6.57 -0.82 -2.41
N ALA A 139 -7.28 -1.93 -2.20
CA ALA A 139 -8.40 -1.96 -1.27
C ALA A 139 -7.97 -1.71 0.18
N HIS A 140 -6.83 -2.24 0.61
CA HIS A 140 -6.31 -1.99 1.96
C HIS A 140 -5.80 -0.55 2.13
N LEU A 141 -5.20 0.02 1.09
CA LEU A 141 -4.84 1.43 1.08
C LEU A 141 -6.09 2.31 1.19
N TYR A 142 -7.17 1.99 0.44
CA TYR A 142 -8.46 2.66 0.55
C TYR A 142 -9.07 2.55 1.95
N PHE A 143 -9.02 1.37 2.56
CA PHE A 143 -9.52 1.13 3.92
C PHE A 143 -8.83 2.02 4.95
N LEU A 144 -7.50 2.11 4.95
CA LEU A 144 -6.81 2.97 5.90
C LEU A 144 -7.01 4.45 5.57
N ARG A 145 -6.81 4.82 4.30
CA ARG A 145 -6.75 6.23 3.90
C ARG A 145 -8.10 6.92 3.89
N VAL A 146 -9.13 6.23 3.41
CA VAL A 146 -10.44 6.84 3.15
C VAL A 146 -11.42 6.45 4.24
N LEU A 147 -11.55 5.15 4.54
CA LEU A 147 -12.52 4.69 5.52
C LEU A 147 -12.12 5.03 6.95
N ASN A 148 -10.81 5.03 7.23
CA ASN A 148 -10.25 5.33 8.55
C ASN A 148 -9.51 6.67 8.62
N LYS A 149 -9.43 7.43 7.51
CA LYS A 149 -8.83 8.77 7.44
C LYS A 149 -7.38 8.85 7.94
N LEU A 150 -6.61 7.79 7.70
CA LEU A 150 -5.21 7.71 8.09
C LEU A 150 -4.30 8.20 6.95
N PRO A 151 -3.13 8.79 7.25
CA PRO A 151 -2.15 9.19 6.24
C PRO A 151 -1.36 7.96 5.73
N ALA A 152 -2.06 7.02 5.11
CA ALA A 152 -1.49 5.78 4.57
C ALA A 152 -1.09 5.91 3.09
N TYR A 153 0.01 5.25 2.73
CA TYR A 153 0.67 5.27 1.42
C TYR A 153 1.09 3.86 0.99
#